data_AF-A0A7L3QYK7-F1
#
_entry.id   AF-A0A7L3QYK7-F1
#
_cell.length_a   1.000
_cell.length_b   1.000
_cell.length_c   1.000
_cell.angle_alpha   90.00
_cell.angle_beta   90.00
_cell.angle_gamma   90.00
#
_symmetry.space_group_name_H-M   'P 1'
#
loop_
_entity.id
_entity.type
_entity.pdbx_description
1 polymer ?
#
loop_
_entity_poly.entity_id
_entity_poly.type
_entity_poly.pdbx_seq_one_letter_code
_entity_poly.pdbx_strand_id
1 'polypeptide(L)'
;GNEDTQYSGEVELPYGKTKAMAEKIVLEANGKKLSNGGTLKTCVLRANTVYGEKAAFLQELLVLARARNGVLNYLEPENTERNLTYVGNVAWMHVLAARNLQLQPELLAGQVYYCYDDTPSRKGFLVRHQLLSSADPSLRLGSHIPYWKMWLMIQLHRIIRAILPPSWRPQPFLTVPLLNTIVTSFSFQTDKASRHFGYKPLFTWQES
;
A
#
# COMPACT_ATOMS: atom_id res chain seq x y z
N GLY A 1 -11.58 8.44 2.30
CA GLY A 1 -11.24 9.33 3.43
C GLY A 1 -10.14 10.32 3.04
N ASN A 2 -9.53 10.95 4.04
CA ASN A 2 -8.38 11.87 3.98
C ASN A 2 -7.58 11.74 5.29
N GLU A 3 -6.60 12.59 5.52
CA GLU A 3 -5.73 12.58 6.71
C GLU A 3 -6.48 12.72 8.04
N ASP A 4 -7.64 13.39 8.02
CA ASP A 4 -8.46 13.66 9.21
C ASP A 4 -9.51 12.57 9.46
N THR A 5 -9.64 11.60 8.54
CA THR A 5 -10.57 10.49 8.68
C THR A 5 -10.14 9.59 9.83
N GLN A 6 -10.97 9.52 10.87
CA GLN A 6 -10.80 8.55 11.95
C GLN A 6 -11.27 7.17 11.47
N TYR A 7 -10.36 6.21 11.45
CA TYR A 7 -10.69 4.82 11.16
C TYR A 7 -11.02 4.12 12.48
N SER A 8 -12.25 3.63 12.59
CA SER A 8 -12.66 2.73 13.67
C SER A 8 -12.40 1.29 13.25
N GLY A 9 -11.65 0.55 14.08
CA GLY A 9 -11.34 -0.86 13.83
C GLY A 9 -9.95 -1.26 14.32
N GLU A 10 -9.75 -2.56 14.49
CA GLU A 10 -8.43 -3.10 14.83
C GLU A 10 -7.62 -3.35 13.55
N VAL A 11 -6.35 -2.92 13.54
CA VAL A 11 -5.42 -3.30 12.48
C VAL A 11 -5.04 -4.76 12.66
N GLU A 12 -5.68 -5.68 11.93
CA GLU A 12 -5.51 -7.12 12.14
C GLU A 12 -4.09 -7.62 11.84
N LEU A 13 -3.42 -7.03 10.85
CA LEU A 13 -2.11 -7.50 10.38
C LEU A 13 -0.97 -7.01 11.28
N PRO A 14 -0.04 -7.90 11.72
CA PRO A 14 1.10 -7.53 12.56
C PRO A 14 1.92 -6.38 11.98
N TYR A 15 2.20 -6.41 10.67
CA TYR A 15 2.91 -5.32 10.00
C TYR A 15 2.20 -3.96 10.18
N GLY A 16 0.87 -3.92 9.95
CA GLY A 16 0.08 -2.72 10.14
C GLY A 16 0.12 -2.21 11.58
N LYS A 17 0.04 -3.11 12.57
CA LYS A 17 0.19 -2.76 14.00
C LYS A 17 1.53 -2.09 14.28
N THR A 18 2.63 -2.66 13.76
CA THR A 18 3.97 -2.07 13.94
C THR A 18 4.11 -0.70 13.29
N LYS A 19 3.49 -0.48 12.12
CA LYS A 19 3.51 0.82 11.43
C LYS A 19 2.67 1.88 12.15
N ALA A 20 1.50 1.51 12.67
CA ALA A 20 0.68 2.40 13.49
C ALA A 20 1.40 2.80 14.80
N MET A 21 2.09 1.86 15.44
CA MET A 21 2.90 2.14 16.63
C MET A 21 4.08 3.06 16.31
N ALA A 22 4.80 2.82 15.21
CA ALA A 22 5.89 3.68 14.77
C ALA A 22 5.41 5.11 14.47
N GLU A 23 4.27 5.25 13.80
CA GLU A 23 3.65 6.55 13.55
C GLU A 23 3.37 7.31 14.85
N LYS A 24 2.76 6.64 15.83
CA LYS A 24 2.51 7.22 17.16
C LYS A 24 3.80 7.71 17.83
N ILE A 25 4.85 6.89 17.83
CA ILE A 25 6.16 7.25 18.39
C ILE A 25 6.74 8.49 17.72
N VAL A 26 6.67 8.58 16.39
CA VAL A 26 7.20 9.71 15.61
C VAL A 26 6.43 11.00 15.90
N LEU A 27 5.10 10.93 16.00
CA LEU A 27 4.25 12.06 16.33
C LEU A 27 4.45 12.54 17.77
N GLU A 28 4.57 11.62 18.73
CA GLU A 28 4.88 11.95 20.13
C GLU A 28 6.29 12.52 20.32
N ALA A 29 7.23 12.18 19.43
CA ALA A 29 8.58 12.72 19.44
C ALA A 29 8.66 14.15 18.86
N ASN A 30 7.68 14.58 18.07
CA ASN A 30 7.63 15.93 17.53
C ASN A 30 7.62 16.97 18.67
N GLY A 31 8.47 17.98 18.57
CA GLY A 31 8.59 19.02 19.59
C GLY A 31 9.54 18.68 20.76
N LYS A 32 10.12 17.49 20.83
CA LYS A 32 11.08 17.15 21.90
C LYS A 32 12.40 17.91 21.74
N LYS A 33 12.99 18.33 22.86
CA LYS A 33 14.31 18.98 22.87
C LYS A 33 15.40 17.98 22.48
N LEU A 34 16.29 18.42 21.60
CA LEU A 34 17.48 17.69 21.18
C LEU A 34 18.65 18.03 22.11
N SER A 35 19.65 17.15 22.18
CA SER A 35 20.87 17.35 22.99
C SER A 35 21.67 18.58 22.58
N ASN A 36 21.56 19.01 21.33
CA ASN A 36 22.20 20.22 20.80
C ASN A 36 21.40 21.52 21.06
N GLY A 37 20.36 21.46 21.91
CA GLY A 37 19.50 22.61 22.23
C GLY A 37 18.40 22.90 21.21
N GLY A 38 18.38 22.20 20.07
CA GLY A 38 17.31 22.31 19.07
C GLY A 38 16.01 21.61 19.47
N THR A 39 15.01 21.67 18.60
CA THR A 39 13.74 20.95 18.75
C THR A 39 13.57 19.97 17.60
N LEU A 40 13.22 18.73 17.89
CA LEU A 40 12.92 17.72 16.88
C LEU A 40 11.62 18.09 16.16
N LYS A 41 11.67 18.23 14.84
CA LYS A 41 10.49 18.41 13.99
C LYS A 41 10.33 17.15 13.15
N THR A 42 9.13 16.58 13.13
CA THR A 42 8.83 15.35 12.39
C THR A 42 7.57 15.54 11.56
N CYS A 43 7.43 14.78 10.47
CA CYS A 43 6.18 14.61 9.75
C CYS A 43 6.06 13.14 9.31
N VAL A 44 4.84 12.69 8.99
CA VAL A 44 4.58 11.31 8.60
C VAL A 44 4.00 11.28 7.19
N LEU A 45 4.58 10.42 6.34
CA LEU A 45 4.06 10.13 5.01
C LEU A 45 3.47 8.70 5.00
N ARG A 46 2.18 8.61 4.71
CA ARG A 46 1.44 7.35 4.57
C ARG A 46 1.40 6.94 3.11
N ALA A 47 2.36 6.11 2.71
CA ALA A 47 2.30 5.42 1.43
C ALA A 47 1.41 4.17 1.56
N ASN A 48 0.36 4.10 0.73
CA ASN A 48 -0.50 2.92 0.67
C ASN A 48 0.15 1.84 -0.22
N THR A 49 -0.52 1.39 -1.27
CA THR A 49 0.04 0.37 -2.15
C THR A 49 0.99 1.02 -3.13
N VAL A 50 2.28 0.73 -2.98
CA VAL A 50 3.31 1.29 -3.84
C VAL A 50 3.63 0.31 -4.97
N TYR A 51 3.67 0.80 -6.20
CA TYR A 51 4.12 0.04 -7.37
C TYR A 51 5.32 0.72 -8.03
N GLY A 52 5.96 0.04 -8.96
CA GLY A 52 7.09 0.57 -9.73
C GLY A 52 8.15 -0.49 -9.94
N GLU A 53 9.37 -0.05 -10.16
CA GLU A 53 10.50 -0.92 -10.44
C GLU A 53 10.75 -1.88 -9.28
N LYS A 54 11.07 -3.14 -9.61
CA LYS A 54 11.40 -4.20 -8.64
C LYS A 54 10.26 -4.49 -7.64
N ALA A 55 9.02 -4.11 -7.96
CA ALA A 55 7.86 -4.52 -7.19
C ALA A 55 7.69 -6.05 -7.23
N ALA A 56 8.16 -6.74 -6.18
CA ALA A 56 8.14 -8.19 -6.09
C ALA A 56 6.74 -8.77 -6.31
N PHE A 57 5.70 -8.12 -5.76
CA PHE A 57 4.32 -8.57 -5.93
C PHE A 57 3.85 -8.54 -7.40
N LEU A 58 4.33 -7.59 -8.22
CA LEU A 58 4.01 -7.55 -9.66
C LEU A 58 4.75 -8.67 -10.40
N GLN A 59 6.01 -8.94 -10.03
CA GLN A 59 6.80 -10.02 -10.61
C GLN A 59 6.17 -11.39 -10.32
N GLU A 60 5.81 -11.64 -9.06
CA GLU A 60 5.10 -12.87 -8.65
C GLU A 60 3.78 -13.03 -9.41
N LEU A 61 3.03 -11.93 -9.56
CA LEU A 61 1.77 -11.92 -10.28
C LEU A 61 1.94 -12.23 -11.77
N LEU A 62 3.00 -11.72 -12.39
CA LEU A 62 3.36 -12.03 -13.79
C LEU A 62 3.69 -13.51 -13.97
N VAL A 63 4.52 -14.09 -13.07
CA VAL A 63 4.88 -15.51 -13.13
C VAL A 63 3.63 -16.38 -12.96
N LEU A 64 2.75 -16.04 -12.02
CA LEU A 64 1.49 -16.76 -11.80
C LEU A 64 0.55 -16.66 -13.02
N ALA A 65 0.47 -15.49 -13.66
CA ALA A 65 -0.34 -15.31 -14.86
C ALA A 65 0.20 -16.15 -16.03
N ARG A 66 1.52 -16.16 -16.25
CA ARG A 66 2.16 -17.00 -17.28
C ARG A 66 1.92 -18.49 -17.07
N ALA A 67 1.99 -18.96 -15.82
CA ALA A 67 1.66 -20.34 -15.46
C ALA A 67 0.17 -20.70 -15.69
N ARG A 68 -0.70 -19.69 -15.86
CA ARG A 68 -2.14 -19.83 -16.10
C ARG A 68 -2.53 -19.34 -17.50
N ASN A 69 -1.68 -19.61 -18.50
CA ASN A 69 -1.91 -19.23 -19.90
C ASN A 69 -2.18 -17.72 -20.10
N GLY A 70 -1.48 -16.88 -19.34
CA GLY A 70 -1.59 -15.43 -19.42
C GLY A 70 -2.84 -14.84 -18.74
N VAL A 71 -3.56 -15.60 -17.90
CA VAL A 71 -4.80 -15.14 -17.26
C VAL A 71 -4.52 -14.56 -15.87
N LEU A 72 -4.90 -13.29 -15.69
CA LEU A 72 -4.75 -12.56 -14.44
C LEU A 72 -6.06 -12.52 -13.65
N ASN A 73 -6.29 -13.50 -12.78
CA ASN A 73 -7.43 -13.49 -11.86
C ASN A 73 -7.20 -12.52 -10.69
N TYR A 74 -8.30 -11.98 -10.14
CA TYR A 74 -8.26 -11.01 -9.03
C TYR A 74 -9.17 -11.44 -7.87
N LEU A 75 -8.80 -11.02 -6.67
CA LEU A 75 -9.52 -11.35 -5.43
C LEU A 75 -10.39 -10.19 -4.95
N GLU A 76 -10.04 -8.97 -5.33
CA GLU A 76 -10.76 -7.78 -4.92
C GLU A 76 -12.15 -7.74 -5.55
N PRO A 77 -13.21 -7.54 -4.76
CA PRO A 77 -14.53 -7.22 -5.29
C PRO A 77 -14.46 -6.00 -6.22
N GLU A 78 -15.30 -5.95 -7.24
CA GLU A 78 -15.24 -4.88 -8.26
C GLU A 78 -15.67 -3.50 -7.75
N ASN A 79 -16.33 -3.46 -6.60
CA ASN A 79 -16.70 -2.25 -5.86
C ASN A 79 -15.64 -1.82 -4.84
N THR A 80 -14.53 -2.56 -4.72
CA THR A 80 -13.42 -2.21 -3.82
C THR A 80 -12.50 -1.20 -4.48
N GLU A 81 -12.21 -0.12 -3.75
CA GLU A 81 -11.29 0.93 -4.17
C GLU A 81 -10.02 0.93 -3.32
N ARG A 82 -8.89 1.22 -3.97
CA ARG A 82 -7.58 1.29 -3.35
C ARG A 82 -6.66 2.21 -4.14
N ASN A 83 -6.07 3.20 -3.47
CA ASN A 83 -5.07 4.05 -4.09
C ASN A 83 -3.75 3.29 -4.24
N LEU A 84 -3.23 3.33 -5.45
CA LEU A 84 -1.88 2.90 -5.79
C LEU A 84 -1.06 4.16 -6.08
N THR A 85 0.25 4.12 -5.80
CA THR A 85 1.14 5.25 -6.06
C THR A 85 2.48 4.72 -6.53
N TYR A 86 3.03 5.37 -7.57
CA TYR A 86 4.32 5.03 -8.12
C TYR A 86 5.45 5.34 -7.13
N VAL A 87 6.40 4.43 -7.00
CA VAL A 87 7.51 4.52 -6.04
C VAL A 87 8.35 5.79 -6.22
N GLY A 88 8.55 6.24 -7.47
CA GLY A 88 9.25 7.48 -7.76
C GLY A 88 8.53 8.71 -7.21
N ASN A 89 7.20 8.74 -7.31
CA ASN A 89 6.38 9.82 -6.75
C ASN A 89 6.35 9.81 -5.22
N VAL A 90 6.31 8.62 -4.61
CA VAL A 90 6.45 8.46 -3.15
C VAL A 90 7.80 9.00 -2.69
N ALA A 91 8.89 8.61 -3.34
CA ALA A 91 10.23 9.09 -3.02
C ALA A 91 10.36 10.61 -3.21
N TRP A 92 9.78 11.14 -4.28
CA TRP A 92 9.74 12.58 -4.52
C TRP A 92 9.01 13.35 -3.41
N MET A 93 7.86 12.84 -2.95
CA MET A 93 7.15 13.43 -1.81
C MET A 93 8.01 13.44 -0.55
N HIS A 94 8.82 12.40 -0.29
CA HIS A 94 9.73 12.37 0.86
C HIS A 94 10.79 13.48 0.77
N VAL A 95 11.40 13.67 -0.40
CA VAL A 95 12.39 14.73 -0.62
C VAL A 95 11.76 16.12 -0.40
N LEU A 96 10.58 16.36 -0.95
CA LEU A 96 9.86 17.62 -0.77
C LEU A 96 9.46 17.86 0.68
N ALA A 97 8.94 16.85 1.36
CA ALA A 97 8.56 16.94 2.77
C ALA A 97 9.79 17.23 3.65
N ALA A 98 10.91 16.52 3.44
CA ALA A 98 12.13 16.74 4.20
C ALA A 98 12.69 18.16 4.02
N ARG A 99 12.70 18.68 2.79
CA ARG A 99 13.11 20.07 2.50
C ARG A 99 12.19 21.08 3.17
N ASN A 100 10.87 20.91 3.02
CA ASN A 100 9.91 21.88 3.56
C ASN A 100 9.76 21.78 5.07
N LEU A 101 10.09 20.64 5.69
CA LEU A 101 10.13 20.52 7.14
C LEU A 101 11.25 21.40 7.75
N GLN A 102 12.32 21.66 7.00
CA GLN A 102 13.38 22.60 7.39
C GLN A 102 13.01 24.06 7.12
N LEU A 103 12.36 24.33 5.99
CA LEU A 103 12.01 25.70 5.57
C LEU A 103 10.78 26.25 6.30
N GLN A 104 9.78 25.39 6.54
CA GLN A 104 8.48 25.74 7.12
C GLN A 104 8.09 24.73 8.21
N PRO A 105 8.92 24.57 9.27
CA PRO A 105 8.67 23.61 10.33
C PRO A 105 7.33 23.85 11.03
N GLU A 106 6.89 25.10 11.16
CA GLU A 106 5.62 25.42 11.83
C GLU A 106 4.38 24.89 11.09
N LEU A 107 4.49 24.64 9.78
CA LEU A 107 3.40 24.13 8.96
C LEU A 107 3.41 22.60 8.82
N LEU A 108 4.59 21.98 8.77
CA LEU A 108 4.74 20.54 8.50
C LEU A 108 4.97 19.70 9.76
N ALA A 109 5.47 20.29 10.85
CA ALA A 109 5.79 19.53 12.05
C ALA A 109 4.53 18.93 12.70
N GLY A 110 4.59 17.66 13.05
CA GLY A 110 3.48 16.88 13.61
C GLY A 110 2.38 16.53 12.60
N GLN A 111 2.54 16.90 11.32
CA GLN A 111 1.55 16.61 10.31
C GLN A 111 1.71 15.21 9.72
N VAL A 112 0.58 14.65 9.33
CA VAL A 112 0.48 13.42 8.54
C VAL A 112 -0.01 13.79 7.14
N TYR A 113 0.50 13.08 6.12
CA TYR A 113 0.12 13.23 4.71
C TYR A 113 -0.01 11.85 4.06
N TYR A 114 -1.01 11.66 3.21
CA TYR A 114 -1.03 10.51 2.32
C TYR A 114 -0.20 10.77 1.06
N CYS A 115 0.54 9.76 0.61
CA CYS A 115 1.14 9.79 -0.71
C CYS A 115 0.09 9.53 -1.79
N TYR A 116 0.09 10.33 -2.84
CA TYR A 116 -0.81 10.20 -3.97
C TYR A 116 -0.13 10.63 -5.27
N ASP A 117 -0.70 10.20 -6.39
CA ASP A 117 -0.34 10.62 -7.74
C ASP A 117 -1.55 10.50 -8.68
N ASP A 118 -1.29 10.68 -9.97
CA ASP A 118 -2.30 10.71 -11.03
C ASP A 118 -2.63 9.31 -11.58
N THR A 119 -2.42 8.24 -10.79
CA THR A 119 -2.79 6.87 -11.17
C THR A 119 -4.29 6.81 -11.55
N PRO A 120 -4.66 6.30 -12.74
CA PRO A 120 -5.94 6.58 -13.39
C PRO A 120 -7.14 5.83 -12.78
N SER A 121 -6.89 4.79 -11.98
CA SER A 121 -7.95 3.98 -11.41
C SER A 121 -7.68 3.67 -9.94
N ARG A 122 -8.75 3.70 -9.15
CA ARG A 122 -8.75 3.18 -7.78
C ARG A 122 -9.03 1.68 -7.74
N LYS A 123 -9.27 1.02 -8.88
CA LYS A 123 -9.43 -0.43 -8.92
C LYS A 123 -8.05 -1.07 -9.06
N GLY A 124 -7.47 -1.51 -7.94
CA GLY A 124 -6.10 -2.02 -7.89
C GLY A 124 -5.82 -3.18 -8.86
N PHE A 125 -6.80 -4.02 -9.15
CA PHE A 125 -6.65 -5.10 -10.14
C PHE A 125 -6.54 -4.58 -11.59
N LEU A 126 -7.22 -3.49 -11.94
CA LEU A 126 -7.12 -2.87 -13.26
C LEU A 126 -5.75 -2.20 -13.45
N VAL A 127 -5.26 -1.50 -12.42
CA VAL A 127 -3.92 -0.89 -12.45
C VAL A 127 -2.86 -1.97 -12.64
N ARG A 128 -2.92 -3.07 -11.88
CA ARG A 128 -2.00 -4.21 -12.03
C ARG A 128 -2.09 -4.84 -13.42
N HIS A 129 -3.30 -5.04 -13.95
CA HIS A 129 -3.48 -5.53 -15.31
C HIS A 129 -2.84 -4.59 -16.33
N GLN A 130 -3.11 -3.29 -16.25
CA GLN A 130 -2.54 -2.31 -17.18
C GLN A 130 -1.02 -2.30 -17.13
N LEU A 131 -0.41 -2.24 -15.94
CA LEU A 131 1.05 -2.30 -15.78
C LEU A 131 1.66 -3.57 -16.39
N LEU A 132 1.06 -4.73 -16.11
CA LEU A 132 1.58 -6.00 -16.60
C LEU A 132 1.35 -6.18 -18.10
N SER A 133 0.21 -5.76 -18.63
CA SER A 133 -0.10 -5.85 -20.06
C SER A 133 0.72 -4.89 -20.92
N SER A 134 1.20 -3.76 -20.34
CA SER A 134 2.22 -2.92 -20.98
C SER A 134 3.53 -3.66 -21.21
N ALA A 135 3.91 -4.54 -20.28
CA ALA A 135 5.14 -5.33 -20.37
C ALA A 135 4.96 -6.63 -21.17
N ASP A 136 3.76 -7.23 -21.11
CA ASP A 136 3.42 -8.48 -21.78
C ASP A 136 1.98 -8.41 -22.33
N PRO A 137 1.79 -8.00 -23.59
CA PRO A 137 0.47 -7.83 -24.20
C PRO A 137 -0.35 -9.12 -24.32
N SER A 138 0.26 -10.29 -24.09
CA SER A 138 -0.46 -11.56 -24.11
C SER A 138 -1.35 -11.76 -22.88
N LEU A 139 -1.11 -10.98 -21.82
CA LEU A 139 -1.86 -11.05 -20.58
C LEU A 139 -3.30 -10.56 -20.75
N ARG A 140 -4.22 -11.33 -20.17
CA ARG A 140 -5.65 -11.04 -20.20
C ARG A 140 -6.18 -10.95 -18.79
N LEU A 141 -7.08 -10.01 -18.57
CA LEU A 141 -7.82 -9.96 -17.32
C LEU A 141 -8.70 -11.21 -17.20
N GLY A 142 -8.53 -11.92 -16.10
CA GLY A 142 -9.28 -13.12 -15.78
C GLY A 142 -10.59 -12.82 -15.05
N SER A 143 -11.06 -13.78 -14.26
CA SER A 143 -12.30 -13.66 -13.49
C SER A 143 -12.03 -13.31 -12.03
N HIS A 144 -13.00 -12.63 -11.43
CA HIS A 144 -13.06 -12.45 -9.98
C HIS A 144 -13.16 -13.81 -9.27
N ILE A 145 -12.31 -14.04 -8.27
CA ILE A 145 -12.37 -15.22 -7.42
C ILE A 145 -13.18 -14.87 -6.17
N PRO A 146 -14.36 -15.48 -5.97
CA PRO A 146 -15.20 -15.19 -4.80
C PRO A 146 -14.49 -15.46 -3.47
N TYR A 147 -14.75 -14.61 -2.48
CA TYR A 147 -14.20 -14.69 -1.13
C TYR A 147 -14.30 -16.09 -0.51
N TRP A 148 -15.46 -16.75 -0.64
CA TRP A 148 -15.70 -18.07 -0.05
C TRP A 148 -14.75 -19.14 -0.60
N LYS A 149 -14.34 -19.06 -1.88
CA LYS A 149 -13.38 -20.00 -2.48
C LYS A 149 -12.01 -19.85 -1.83
N MET A 150 -11.56 -18.60 -1.68
CA MET A 150 -10.27 -18.32 -1.01
C MET A 150 -10.32 -18.68 0.46
N TRP A 151 -11.41 -18.37 1.15
CA TRP A 151 -11.60 -18.74 2.54
C TRP A 151 -11.53 -20.27 2.73
N LEU A 152 -12.22 -21.04 1.88
CA LEU A 152 -12.17 -22.51 1.91
C LEU A 152 -10.74 -23.04 1.69
N MET A 153 -10.02 -22.49 0.71
CA MET A 153 -8.61 -22.84 0.46
C MET A 153 -7.71 -22.55 1.66
N ILE A 154 -7.92 -21.43 2.35
CA ILE A 154 -7.18 -21.11 3.59
C ILE A 154 -7.49 -22.12 4.69
N GLN A 155 -8.75 -22.51 4.87
CA GLN A 155 -9.13 -23.53 5.87
C GLN A 155 -8.53 -24.90 5.56
N LEU A 156 -8.60 -25.34 4.30
CA LEU A 156 -7.96 -26.60 3.86
C LEU A 156 -6.46 -26.58 4.12
N HIS A 157 -5.78 -25.47 3.79
CA HIS A 157 -4.35 -25.32 4.04
C HIS A 157 -4.02 -25.36 5.55
N ARG A 158 -4.88 -24.79 6.41
CA ARG A 158 -4.74 -24.88 7.87
C ARG A 158 -4.86 -26.32 8.37
N ILE A 159 -5.83 -27.09 7.85
CA ILE A 159 -6.02 -28.51 8.20
C ILE A 159 -4.78 -29.31 7.77
N ILE A 160 -4.31 -29.14 6.54
CA ILE A 160 -3.10 -29.80 6.03
C ILE A 160 -1.90 -29.49 6.92
N ARG A 161 -1.70 -28.22 7.30
CA ARG A 161 -0.60 -27.80 8.17
C ARG A 161 -0.69 -28.36 9.60
N ALA A 162 -1.91 -28.60 10.09
CA ALA A 162 -2.13 -29.22 11.39
C ALA A 162 -1.80 -30.72 11.40
N ILE A 163 -2.06 -31.41 10.28
CA ILE A 163 -1.76 -32.84 10.10
C ILE A 163 -0.27 -33.07 9.84
N LEU A 164 0.38 -32.19 9.07
CA LEU A 164 1.78 -32.35 8.69
C LEU A 164 2.76 -32.08 9.85
N PRO A 165 3.84 -32.89 9.95
CA PRO A 165 4.90 -32.66 10.93
C PRO A 165 5.60 -31.32 10.67
N PRO A 166 6.19 -30.68 11.72
CA PRO A 166 6.77 -29.34 11.62
C PRO A 166 7.77 -29.15 10.48
N SER A 167 8.55 -30.18 10.15
CA SER A 167 9.55 -30.19 9.09
C SER A 167 8.97 -30.14 7.66
N TRP A 168 7.68 -30.42 7.50
CA TRP A 168 6.99 -30.46 6.19
C TRP A 168 5.87 -29.41 6.10
N ARG A 169 5.79 -28.48 7.05
CA ARG A 169 4.72 -27.48 7.05
C ARG A 169 4.95 -26.47 5.94
N PRO A 170 4.10 -26.44 4.89
CA PRO A 170 4.20 -25.40 3.88
C PRO A 170 3.91 -24.04 4.52
N GLN A 171 4.56 -23.01 3.97
CA GLN A 171 4.28 -21.64 4.38
C GLN A 171 2.88 -21.24 3.87
N PRO A 172 2.04 -20.61 4.72
CA PRO A 172 0.71 -20.21 4.29
C PRO A 172 0.81 -19.19 3.15
N PHE A 173 0.22 -19.51 2.00
CA PHE A 173 0.19 -18.63 0.84
C PHE A 173 -0.71 -17.40 1.07
N LEU A 174 -1.75 -17.53 1.91
CA LEU A 174 -2.70 -16.48 2.27
C LEU A 174 -3.29 -16.76 3.66
N THR A 175 -3.55 -15.71 4.43
CA THR A 175 -4.23 -15.80 5.74
C THR A 175 -5.57 -15.07 5.69
N VAL A 176 -6.51 -15.40 6.60
CA VAL A 176 -7.83 -14.74 6.64
C VAL A 176 -7.69 -13.22 6.85
N PRO A 177 -6.85 -12.71 7.78
CA PRO A 177 -6.66 -11.25 7.92
C PRO A 177 -6.13 -10.58 6.65
N LEU A 178 -5.23 -11.27 5.93
CA LEU A 178 -4.71 -10.76 4.66
C LEU A 178 -5.81 -10.75 3.58
N LEU A 179 -6.63 -11.79 3.50
CA LEU A 179 -7.78 -11.84 2.60
C LEU A 179 -8.79 -10.72 2.91
N ASN A 180 -9.12 -10.50 4.19
CA ASN A 180 -9.98 -9.39 4.63
C ASN A 180 -9.42 -8.04 4.17
N THR A 181 -8.11 -7.83 4.31
CA THR A 181 -7.42 -6.61 3.87
C THR A 181 -7.48 -6.42 2.36
N ILE A 182 -7.44 -7.50 1.57
CA ILE A 182 -7.52 -7.46 0.10
C ILE A 182 -8.94 -7.08 -0.36
N VAL A 183 -9.98 -7.63 0.28
CA VAL A 183 -11.37 -7.38 -0.14
C VAL A 183 -11.94 -6.08 0.43
N THR A 184 -11.31 -5.49 1.44
CA THR A 184 -11.76 -4.24 2.06
C THR A 184 -11.30 -3.02 1.25
N SER A 185 -12.25 -2.09 1.02
CA SER A 185 -11.98 -0.82 0.35
C SER A 185 -11.18 0.12 1.25
N PHE A 186 -10.08 0.64 0.73
CA PHE A 186 -9.28 1.67 1.39
C PHE A 186 -8.85 2.70 0.34
N SER A 187 -9.70 3.70 0.13
CA SER A 187 -9.42 4.83 -0.74
C SER A 187 -9.41 6.16 0.01
N PHE A 188 -8.58 7.08 -0.49
CA PHE A 188 -8.49 8.44 0.01
C PHE A 188 -8.35 9.44 -1.13
N GLN A 189 -8.72 10.68 -0.81
CA GLN A 189 -8.57 11.83 -1.68
C GLN A 189 -8.15 13.00 -0.81
N THR A 190 -7.04 13.62 -1.17
CA THR A 190 -6.43 14.71 -0.41
C THR A 190 -5.63 15.61 -1.33
N ASP A 191 -5.54 16.87 -0.95
CA ASP A 191 -4.71 17.91 -1.55
C ASP A 191 -3.72 18.51 -0.53
N LYS A 192 -3.65 17.92 0.67
CA LYS A 192 -2.97 18.51 1.83
C LYS A 192 -1.49 18.75 1.56
N ALA A 193 -0.81 17.80 0.92
CA ALA A 193 0.59 17.93 0.52
C ALA A 193 0.80 19.06 -0.51
N SER A 194 -0.10 19.18 -1.49
CA SER A 194 -0.09 20.28 -2.46
C SER A 194 -0.26 21.64 -1.78
N ARG A 195 -1.20 21.76 -0.85
CA ARG A 195 -1.45 23.01 -0.11
C ARG A 195 -0.31 23.38 0.84
N HIS A 196 0.27 22.41 1.54
CA HIS A 196 1.29 22.70 2.57
C HIS A 196 2.68 22.93 1.99
N PHE A 197 3.07 22.18 0.96
CA PHE A 197 4.45 22.24 0.45
C PHE A 197 4.55 22.14 -1.08
N GLY A 198 3.45 22.44 -1.80
CA GLY A 198 3.46 22.52 -3.26
C GLY A 198 3.68 21.18 -3.96
N TYR A 199 3.39 20.06 -3.30
CA TYR A 199 3.55 18.74 -3.89
C TYR A 199 2.75 18.60 -5.19
N LYS A 200 3.46 18.17 -6.24
CA LYS A 200 2.92 17.61 -7.47
C LYS A 200 3.70 16.34 -7.79
N PRO A 201 3.05 15.29 -8.35
CA PRO A 201 3.74 14.11 -8.84
C PRO A 201 4.88 14.52 -9.78
N LEU A 202 6.04 13.89 -9.64
CA LEU A 202 7.19 14.13 -10.51
C LEU A 202 7.04 13.38 -11.83
N PHE A 203 6.49 12.17 -11.75
CA PHE A 203 6.24 11.28 -12.87
C PHE A 203 4.74 11.20 -13.11
N THR A 204 4.35 11.36 -14.38
CA THR A 204 3.00 11.10 -14.84
C THR A 204 2.72 9.59 -14.87
N TRP A 205 1.44 9.21 -14.96
CA TRP A 205 1.06 7.79 -15.13
C TRP A 205 1.70 7.14 -16.37
N GLN A 206 1.98 7.91 -17.41
CA GLN A 206 2.61 7.39 -18.63
C GLN A 206 4.10 7.14 -18.45
N GLU A 207 4.75 7.86 -17.54
CA GLU A 207 6.18 7.71 -17.23
C GLU A 207 6.45 6.66 -16.15
N SER A 208 5.44 6.34 -15.34
CA SER A 208 5.48 5.32 -14.27
C SER A 208 5.36 3.89 -14.77
#